data_AF-V4ZR94-F1
#
_entry.id   AF-V4ZR94-F1
#
_cell.length_a   1.000
_cell.length_b   1.000
_cell.length_c   1.000
_cell.angle_alpha   90.00
_cell.angle_beta   90.00
_cell.angle_gamma   90.00
#
_symmetry.space_group_name_H-M   'P 1'
#
loop_
_entity.id
_entity.type
_entity.pdbx_description
1 polymer ?
#
loop_
_entity_poly.entity_id
_entity_poly.type
_entity_poly.pdbx_seq_one_letter_code
_entity_poly.pdbx_strand_id
1 'polypeptide(L)'
;RPGVAVLAGDTVVAAFQLPPDEVAPTVREAAADAPDPLVRVGDGARRWSARLVEAVSDLPVELVDETGTTPSLGTGARGTGDILAAVNIARRSGERVDERDFEPSAGEIRRIKAESRRRSAGAVTIDETLARRVAVGEVTVDEALATYRDG
;
A
#
# COMPACT_ATOMS: atom_id res chain seq x y z
N ARG A 1 -4.52 -3.74 8.61
CA ARG A 1 -3.83 -2.48 9.00
C ARG A 1 -2.37 -2.75 8.74
N PRO A 2 -1.64 -1.94 7.96
CA PRO A 2 -0.27 -2.28 7.59
C PRO A 2 0.58 -2.68 8.78
N GLY A 3 1.34 -3.76 8.64
CA GLY A 3 2.34 -4.18 9.61
C GLY A 3 3.64 -3.41 9.38
N VAL A 4 4.30 -3.02 10.47
CA VAL A 4 5.61 -2.38 10.46
C VAL A 4 6.51 -3.18 11.40
N ALA A 5 7.73 -3.45 10.96
CA ALA A 5 8.77 -4.08 11.76
C ALA A 5 10.06 -3.26 11.64
N VAL A 6 10.70 -3.00 12.78
CA VAL A 6 11.97 -2.29 12.85
C VAL A 6 13.02 -3.26 13.37
N LEU A 7 14.12 -3.37 12.63
CA LEU A 7 15.23 -4.26 12.94
C LEU A 7 16.51 -3.46 13.15
N ALA A 8 17.30 -3.88 14.12
CA ALA A 8 18.70 -3.48 14.28
C ALA A 8 19.57 -4.71 13.99
N GLY A 9 20.17 -4.75 12.79
CA GLY A 9 20.73 -6.00 12.25
C GLY A 9 19.65 -7.06 12.09
N ASP A 10 19.84 -8.23 12.70
CA ASP A 10 18.86 -9.34 12.66
C ASP A 10 17.83 -9.31 13.80
N THR A 11 17.97 -8.38 14.74
CA THR A 11 17.14 -8.29 15.95
C THR A 11 15.92 -7.41 15.70
N VAL A 12 14.72 -7.96 15.90
CA VAL A 12 13.47 -7.19 15.86
C VAL A 12 13.34 -6.37 17.13
N VAL A 13 13.40 -5.04 17.01
CA VAL A 13 13.26 -4.11 18.16
C VAL A 13 11.84 -3.61 18.32
N ALA A 14 11.06 -3.60 17.24
CA ALA A 14 9.64 -3.27 17.28
C ALA A 14 8.88 -3.98 16.16
N ALA A 15 7.63 -4.37 16.42
CA ALA A 15 6.74 -4.93 15.42
C ALA A 15 5.28 -4.65 15.81
N PHE A 16 4.54 -3.93 14.97
CA PHE A 16 3.19 -3.46 15.30
C PHE A 16 2.38 -3.14 14.03
N GLN A 17 1.12 -2.73 14.20
CA GLN A 17 0.27 -2.27 13.11
C GLN A 17 -0.08 -0.79 13.26
N LEU A 18 -0.10 -0.08 12.15
CA LEU A 18 -0.49 1.32 12.09
C LEU A 18 -1.71 1.53 11.17
N PRO A 19 -2.45 2.64 11.33
CA PRO A 19 -3.20 3.25 10.25
C PRO A 19 -2.31 3.50 9.02
N PRO A 20 -2.82 3.36 7.78
CA PRO A 20 -2.02 3.57 6.57
C PRO A 20 -1.32 4.94 6.49
N ASP A 21 -1.94 5.99 7.01
CA ASP A 21 -1.44 7.36 7.02
C ASP A 21 -0.31 7.61 8.04
N GLU A 22 -0.20 6.77 9.08
CA GLU A 22 0.87 6.88 10.09
C GLU A 22 2.15 6.12 9.68
N VAL A 23 2.09 5.23 8.69
CA VAL A 23 3.24 4.37 8.32
C VAL A 23 4.44 5.17 7.86
N ALA A 24 4.28 6.08 6.90
CA ALA A 24 5.41 6.84 6.36
C ALA A 24 6.05 7.77 7.41
N PRO A 25 5.30 8.52 8.23
CA PRO A 25 5.86 9.25 9.37
C PRO A 25 6.67 8.37 10.33
N THR A 26 6.13 7.23 10.76
CA THR A 26 6.82 6.33 11.70
C THR A 26 8.07 5.70 11.09
N VAL A 27 8.05 5.34 9.81
CA VAL A 27 9.24 4.82 9.11
C VAL A 27 10.35 5.87 9.07
N ARG A 28 10.01 7.14 8.79
CA ARG A 28 11.00 8.23 8.81
C ARG A 28 11.57 8.49 10.18
N GLU A 29 10.73 8.49 11.22
CA GLU A 29 11.18 8.64 12.60
C GLU A 29 12.17 7.54 12.97
N ALA A 30 11.84 6.28 12.69
CA ALA A 30 12.73 5.16 12.94
C ALA A 30 14.03 5.23 12.12
N ALA A 31 13.99 5.75 10.88
CA ALA A 31 15.16 5.88 10.02
C ALA A 31 16.08 7.03 10.42
N ALA A 32 15.55 8.12 11.00
CA ALA A 32 16.32 9.30 11.39
C ALA A 32 17.36 8.99 12.48
N ASP A 33 17.06 8.02 13.35
CA ASP A 33 17.96 7.58 14.43
C ASP A 33 18.93 6.47 13.99
N ALA A 34 18.82 5.98 12.75
CA ALA A 34 19.64 4.88 12.24
C ALA A 34 20.85 5.40 11.44
N PRO A 35 22.07 4.84 11.63
CA PRO A 35 23.26 5.27 10.92
C PRO A 35 23.29 4.86 9.44
N ASP A 36 22.63 3.76 9.09
CA ASP A 36 22.50 3.24 7.72
C ASP A 36 21.08 2.66 7.55
N PRO A 37 20.05 3.52 7.44
CA PRO A 37 18.67 3.06 7.35
C PRO A 37 18.45 2.32 6.02
N LEU A 38 17.56 1.33 6.03
CA LEU A 38 17.07 0.67 4.82
C LEU A 38 15.60 0.31 5.01
N VAL A 39 14.75 0.81 4.13
CA VAL A 39 13.31 0.52 4.17
C VAL A 39 13.01 -0.63 3.23
N ARG A 40 12.37 -1.68 3.73
CA ARG A 40 11.91 -2.81 2.91
C ARG A 40 10.41 -2.78 2.79
N VAL A 41 9.90 -2.77 1.56
CA VAL A 41 8.47 -2.69 1.26
C VAL A 41 8.03 -3.96 0.53
N GLY A 42 7.03 -4.63 1.07
CA GLY A 42 6.42 -5.80 0.46
C GLY A 42 5.68 -5.50 -0.84
N ASP A 43 5.69 -6.42 -1.80
CA ASP A 43 5.12 -6.20 -3.13
C ASP A 43 3.61 -6.54 -3.26
N GLY A 44 3.05 -7.26 -2.28
CA GLY A 44 1.73 -7.90 -2.36
C GLY A 44 0.55 -6.94 -2.45
N ALA A 45 0.70 -5.71 -1.95
CA ALA A 45 -0.31 -4.65 -2.05
C ALA A 45 0.13 -3.56 -3.02
N ARG A 46 0.31 -3.90 -4.30
CA ARG A 46 0.94 -3.06 -5.35
C ARG A 46 0.67 -1.56 -5.25
N ARG A 47 -0.61 -1.16 -5.16
CA ARG A 47 -1.02 0.25 -5.04
C ARG A 47 -0.53 0.90 -3.75
N TRP A 48 -0.72 0.23 -2.62
CA TRP A 48 -0.33 0.76 -1.32
C TRP A 48 1.20 0.86 -1.20
N SER A 49 1.89 -0.17 -1.65
CA SER A 49 3.34 -0.19 -1.67
C SER A 49 3.93 0.86 -2.61
N ALA A 50 3.34 1.12 -3.79
CA ALA A 50 3.75 2.21 -4.67
C ALA A 50 3.66 3.58 -3.98
N ARG A 51 2.53 3.83 -3.29
CA ARG A 51 2.35 5.03 -2.48
C ARG A 51 3.34 5.14 -1.34
N LEU A 52 3.66 4.03 -0.68
CA LEU A 52 4.63 4.04 0.40
C LEU A 52 6.03 4.36 -0.11
N VAL A 53 6.46 3.73 -1.21
CA VAL A 53 7.76 4.00 -1.87
C VAL A 53 7.87 5.50 -2.19
N GLU A 54 6.87 6.07 -2.85
CA GLU A 54 6.80 7.51 -3.12
C GLU A 54 6.88 8.33 -1.83
N ALA A 55 6.08 7.95 -0.83
CA ALA A 55 5.98 8.64 0.44
C ALA A 55 7.20 8.47 1.34
N VAL A 56 8.24 7.70 0.98
CA VAL A 56 9.53 7.62 1.68
C VAL A 56 10.71 7.68 0.71
N SER A 57 10.55 8.31 -0.45
CA SER A 57 11.55 8.41 -1.52
C SER A 57 12.85 9.13 -1.11
N ASP A 58 12.83 9.82 0.03
CA ASP A 58 14.01 10.40 0.69
C ASP A 58 14.90 9.35 1.39
N LEU A 59 14.43 8.11 1.51
CA LEU A 59 15.13 7.00 2.12
C LEU A 59 15.51 5.92 1.10
N PRO A 60 16.57 5.15 1.36
CA PRO A 60 16.88 3.95 0.59
C PRO A 60 15.77 2.89 0.72
N VAL A 61 15.20 2.46 -0.41
CA VAL A 61 14.10 1.48 -0.44
C VAL A 61 14.45 0.21 -1.22
N GLU A 62 14.07 -0.94 -0.67
CA GLU A 62 14.04 -2.24 -1.36
C GLU A 62 12.60 -2.76 -1.49
N LEU A 63 12.21 -3.19 -2.69
CA LEU A 63 10.98 -3.96 -2.90
C LEU A 63 11.24 -5.45 -2.71
N VAL A 64 10.49 -6.06 -1.80
CA VAL A 64 10.60 -7.48 -1.48
C VAL A 64 9.44 -8.24 -2.11
N ASP A 65 9.77 -9.18 -2.99
CA ASP A 65 8.80 -10.09 -3.62
C ASP A 65 8.27 -11.11 -2.60
N GLU A 66 6.97 -11.02 -2.31
CA GLU A 66 6.26 -11.93 -1.39
C GLU A 66 5.56 -13.09 -2.12
N THR A 67 5.63 -13.10 -3.46
CA THR A 67 5.00 -14.10 -4.31
C THR A 67 5.57 -15.49 -4.00
N GLY A 68 4.69 -16.43 -3.62
CA GLY A 68 5.08 -17.81 -3.32
C GLY A 68 5.28 -18.14 -1.84
N THR A 69 5.12 -17.18 -0.93
CA THR A 69 5.20 -17.45 0.52
C THR A 69 3.93 -17.06 1.26
N THR A 70 2.92 -17.91 1.16
CA THR A 70 1.96 -18.05 2.26
C THR A 70 1.50 -19.50 2.31
N PRO A 71 1.94 -20.30 3.32
CA PRO A 71 1.07 -21.35 3.82
C PRO A 71 -0.23 -20.68 4.21
N SER A 72 -1.36 -21.15 3.69
CA SER A 72 -2.69 -20.68 4.06
C SER A 72 -2.92 -20.96 5.54
N LEU A 73 -2.49 -20.05 6.41
CA LEU A 73 -2.95 -20.06 7.79
C LEU A 73 -4.42 -19.68 7.71
N GLY A 74 -5.26 -20.64 8.08
CA GLY A 74 -6.71 -20.56 7.98
C GLY A 74 -7.29 -19.30 8.62
N THR A 75 -8.59 -19.12 8.39
CA THR A 75 -9.47 -17.96 8.64
C THR A 75 -9.42 -17.31 10.04
N GLY A 76 -8.55 -17.74 10.97
CA GLY A 76 -8.43 -17.25 12.35
C GLY A 76 -7.33 -16.22 12.67
N ALA A 77 -6.42 -15.86 11.74
CA ALA A 77 -5.25 -14.99 12.05
C ALA A 77 -5.39 -13.52 11.56
N ARG A 78 -6.59 -12.95 11.53
CA ARG A 78 -6.81 -11.55 11.11
C ARG A 78 -6.23 -10.60 12.16
N GLY A 79 -5.00 -10.12 11.93
CA GLY A 79 -4.31 -9.12 12.75
C GLY A 79 -2.81 -9.39 12.84
N THR A 80 -2.43 -10.58 13.32
CA THR A 80 -1.02 -10.98 13.50
C THR A 80 -0.31 -11.26 12.16
N GLY A 81 -1.07 -11.62 11.11
CA GLY A 81 -0.51 -11.89 9.78
C GLY A 81 0.28 -10.72 9.19
N ASP A 82 -0.24 -9.50 9.31
CA ASP A 82 0.42 -8.30 8.76
C ASP A 82 1.75 -8.02 9.49
N ILE A 83 1.81 -8.24 10.81
CA ILE A 83 3.03 -8.06 11.61
C ILE A 83 4.08 -9.11 11.23
N LEU A 84 3.68 -10.38 11.13
CA LEU A 84 4.60 -11.45 10.73
C LEU A 84 5.11 -11.25 9.31
N ALA A 85 4.26 -10.78 8.39
CA ALA A 85 4.68 -10.42 7.04
C ALA A 85 5.74 -9.31 7.09
N ALA A 86 5.52 -8.24 7.87
CA ALA A 86 6.49 -7.15 8.01
C ALA A 86 7.85 -7.63 8.55
N VAL A 87 7.86 -8.52 9.54
CA VAL A 87 9.11 -9.12 10.07
C VAL A 87 9.81 -9.96 8.99
N ASN A 88 9.07 -10.75 8.21
CA ASN A 88 9.64 -11.57 7.14
C ASN A 88 10.21 -10.70 6.00
N ILE A 89 9.49 -9.64 5.60
CA ILE A 89 9.94 -8.65 4.62
C ILE A 89 11.24 -8.00 5.09
N ALA A 90 11.28 -7.54 6.34
CA ALA A 90 12.46 -6.87 6.90
C ALA A 90 13.72 -7.75 6.90
N ARG A 91 13.58 -9.08 6.90
CA ARG A 91 14.69 -10.05 6.89
C ARG A 91 15.12 -10.51 5.50
N ARG A 92 14.37 -10.20 4.45
CA ARG A 92 14.66 -10.64 3.08
C ARG A 92 15.26 -9.49 2.29
N SER A 93 16.29 -9.77 1.51
CA SER A 93 16.77 -8.81 0.51
C SER A 93 15.71 -8.56 -0.56
N GLY A 94 15.55 -7.30 -0.95
CA GLY A 94 14.70 -6.91 -2.08
C GLY A 94 15.50 -6.31 -3.24
N GLU A 95 14.77 -5.81 -4.23
CA GLU A 95 15.31 -5.03 -5.34
C GLU A 95 15.34 -3.55 -4.95
N ARG A 96 16.49 -2.89 -5.11
CA ARG A 96 16.63 -1.45 -4.85
C ARG A 96 15.79 -0.67 -5.86
N VAL A 97 14.95 0.23 -5.37
CA VAL A 97 14.11 1.09 -6.22
C VAL A 97 14.11 2.53 -5.73
N ASP A 98 14.03 3.45 -6.68
CA ASP A 98 13.82 4.88 -6.41
C ASP A 98 12.33 5.24 -6.51
N GLU A 99 11.59 4.53 -7.37
CA GLU A 99 10.15 4.71 -7.58
C GLU A 99 9.47 3.36 -7.83
N ARG A 100 8.13 3.34 -7.70
CA ARG A 100 7.33 2.18 -8.08
C ARG A 100 6.07 2.62 -8.81
N ASP A 101 6.04 2.41 -10.11
CA ASP A 101 4.86 2.67 -10.91
C ASP A 101 3.69 1.76 -10.56
N PHE A 102 2.52 2.37 -10.43
CA PHE A 102 1.25 1.68 -10.34
C PHE A 102 0.30 2.17 -11.42
N GLU A 103 0.16 1.37 -12.48
CA GLU A 103 -0.83 1.57 -13.52
C GLU A 103 -2.06 0.69 -13.23
N PRO A 104 -3.26 1.28 -12.99
CA PRO A 104 -4.49 0.53 -12.82
C PRO A 104 -4.80 -0.34 -14.04
N SER A 105 -5.18 -1.60 -13.79
CA SER A 105 -5.60 -2.48 -14.88
C SER A 105 -6.94 -2.03 -15.48
N ALA A 106 -7.15 -2.34 -16.76
CA ALA A 106 -8.45 -2.10 -17.40
C ALA A 106 -9.61 -2.79 -16.66
N GLY A 107 -9.35 -3.92 -15.99
CA GLY A 107 -10.33 -4.62 -15.15
C GLY A 107 -10.72 -3.81 -13.90
N GLU A 108 -9.75 -3.21 -13.21
CA GLU A 108 -10.01 -2.35 -12.05
C GLU A 108 -10.78 -1.09 -12.43
N ILE A 109 -10.41 -0.45 -13.54
CA ILE A 109 -11.13 0.70 -14.08
C ILE A 109 -12.60 0.35 -14.36
N ARG A 110 -12.85 -0.79 -15.04
CA ARG A 110 -14.22 -1.27 -15.28
C ARG A 110 -14.98 -1.52 -13.99
N ARG A 111 -14.34 -2.10 -12.97
CA ARG A 111 -14.95 -2.37 -11.66
C ARG A 111 -15.34 -1.08 -10.95
N ILE A 112 -14.48 -0.07 -10.96
CA ILE A 112 -14.74 1.25 -10.36
C ILE A 112 -15.89 1.96 -11.05
N LYS A 113 -15.94 1.94 -12.38
CA LYS A 113 -17.09 2.48 -13.14
C LYS A 113 -18.39 1.77 -12.75
N ALA A 114 -18.39 0.45 -12.68
CA ALA A 114 -19.55 -0.33 -12.24
C ALA A 114 -19.97 -0.03 -10.79
N GLU A 115 -19.01 0.21 -9.90
CA GLU A 115 -19.25 0.65 -8.53
C GLU A 115 -19.93 2.02 -8.50
N SER A 116 -19.42 2.99 -9.25
CA SER A 116 -20.00 4.33 -9.32
C SER A 116 -21.46 4.31 -9.79
N ARG A 117 -21.76 3.48 -10.80
CA ARG A 117 -23.12 3.25 -11.29
C ARG A 117 -24.02 2.64 -10.23
N ARG A 118 -23.51 1.70 -9.44
CA ARG A 118 -24.28 1.06 -8.37
C ARG A 118 -24.61 2.05 -7.25
N ARG A 119 -23.63 2.83 -6.80
CA ARG A 119 -23.79 3.82 -5.72
C ARG A 119 -24.70 4.98 -6.10
N SER A 120 -24.74 5.34 -7.37
CA SER A 120 -25.67 6.33 -7.91
C SER A 120 -27.05 5.76 -8.25
N ALA A 121 -27.38 4.54 -7.82
CA ALA A 121 -28.61 3.83 -8.14
C ALA A 121 -28.89 3.74 -9.67
N GLY A 122 -27.83 3.68 -10.47
CA GLY A 122 -27.89 3.57 -11.93
C GLY A 122 -27.75 4.91 -12.68
N ALA A 123 -27.80 6.04 -11.98
CA ALA A 123 -27.92 7.36 -12.60
C ALA A 123 -26.61 7.89 -13.22
N VAL A 124 -25.46 7.58 -12.61
CA VAL A 124 -24.17 8.16 -12.98
C VAL A 124 -23.11 7.08 -13.07
N THR A 125 -22.40 7.03 -14.20
CA THR A 125 -21.16 6.25 -14.34
C THR A 125 -20.02 7.22 -14.58
N ILE A 126 -19.04 7.23 -13.68
CA ILE A 126 -17.89 8.13 -13.83
C ILE A 126 -17.06 7.77 -15.07
N ASP A 127 -16.40 8.75 -15.67
CA ASP A 127 -15.56 8.54 -16.84
C ASP A 127 -14.25 7.80 -16.51
N GLU A 128 -13.42 7.55 -17.53
CA GLU A 128 -12.15 6.86 -17.34
C GLU A 128 -11.14 7.65 -16.51
N THR A 129 -11.06 8.96 -16.73
CA THR A 129 -10.14 9.83 -16.02
C THR A 129 -10.43 9.81 -14.53
N LEU A 130 -11.70 9.97 -14.14
CA LEU A 130 -12.12 9.93 -12.75
C LEU A 130 -11.96 8.52 -12.15
N ALA A 131 -12.26 7.47 -12.93
CA ALA A 131 -12.04 6.10 -12.48
C ALA A 131 -10.56 5.79 -12.22
N ARG A 132 -9.64 6.34 -13.02
CA ARG A 132 -8.19 6.24 -12.81
C ARG A 132 -7.78 6.93 -11.52
N ARG A 133 -8.26 8.16 -11.28
CA ARG A 133 -8.01 8.91 -10.03
C ARG A 133 -8.49 8.15 -8.79
N VAL A 134 -9.64 7.48 -8.88
CA VAL A 134 -10.13 6.58 -7.81
C VAL A 134 -9.24 5.35 -7.65
N ALA A 135 -8.80 4.76 -8.77
CA ALA A 135 -7.98 3.55 -8.78
C ALA A 135 -6.60 3.79 -8.17
N VAL A 136 -5.99 4.96 -8.41
CA VAL A 136 -4.75 5.37 -7.74
C VAL A 136 -5.04 5.88 -6.33
N GLY A 137 -6.21 6.47 -6.08
CA GLY A 137 -6.76 6.87 -4.77
C GLY A 137 -6.61 8.31 -4.39
N GLU A 138 -6.46 9.17 -5.38
CA GLU A 138 -6.54 10.60 -5.18
C GLU A 138 -7.92 11.02 -4.67
N VAL A 139 -8.97 10.29 -5.08
CA VAL A 139 -10.35 10.53 -4.67
C VAL A 139 -11.05 9.21 -4.38
N THR A 140 -12.08 9.26 -3.55
CA THR A 140 -13.03 8.17 -3.33
C THR A 140 -14.06 8.12 -4.45
N VAL A 141 -14.78 7.00 -4.56
CA VAL A 141 -15.91 6.88 -5.51
C VAL A 141 -16.98 7.94 -5.22
N ASP A 142 -17.20 8.30 -3.96
CA ASP A 142 -18.24 9.25 -3.58
C ASP A 142 -17.84 10.70 -3.92
N GLU A 143 -16.59 11.08 -3.69
CA GLU A 143 -16.04 12.37 -4.13
C GLU A 143 -16.01 12.48 -5.66
N ALA A 144 -15.68 11.39 -6.34
CA ALA A 144 -15.76 11.31 -7.79
C ALA A 144 -17.22 11.51 -8.28
N LEU A 145 -18.19 10.86 -7.64
CA LEU A 145 -19.61 11.04 -7.97
C LEU A 145 -20.11 12.47 -7.70
N ALA A 146 -19.63 13.12 -6.65
CA ALA A 146 -19.95 14.52 -6.37
C ALA A 146 -19.41 15.43 -7.49
N THR A 147 -18.12 15.30 -7.81
CA THR A 147 -17.47 16.07 -8.89
C THR A 147 -18.18 15.91 -10.23
N TYR A 148 -18.64 14.69 -10.55
CA TYR A 148 -19.30 14.39 -11.82
C TYR A 148 -20.71 15.00 -11.94
N ARG A 149 -21.36 15.33 -10.82
CA ARG A 149 -22.71 15.94 -10.84
C ARG A 149 -22.68 17.46 -11.00
N ASP A 150 -21.56 18.09 -10.67
CA ASP A 150 -21.37 19.54 -10.70
C ASP A 150 -20.77 20.05 -12.04
N GLY A 151 -20.41 19.15 -12.95
CA GLY A 151 -19.90 19.45 -14.31
C GLY A 151 -20.88 19.06 -15.40
#